data_AF-A0A2G9ZCM7-F1
#
_entry.id   AF-A0A2G9ZCM7-F1
#
_cell.length_a   1.000
_cell.length_b   1.000
_cell.length_c   1.000
_cell.angle_alpha   90.00
_cell.angle_beta   90.00
_cell.angle_gamma   90.00
#
_symmetry.space_group_name_H-M   'P 1'
#
loop_
_entity.id
_entity.type
_entity.pdbx_description
1 polymer ?
#
loop_
_entity_poly.entity_id
_entity_poly.type
_entity_poly.pdbx_seq_one_letter_code
_entity_poly.pdbx_strand_id
1 'polypeptide(L)'
;MEDIRQERKEIIKRINYVTGQLQGIRKMIEENRNCLEVVQQLKASKSGVENIIAIMAHSEICQSHLSEEELKKVIKIISSS
;
A
#
# COMPACT_ATOMS: atom_id res chain seq x y z
N MET A 1 7.07 3.63 22.70
CA MET A 1 8.06 3.25 21.67
C MET A 1 7.90 1.81 21.16
N GLU A 2 7.43 0.84 21.97
CA GLU A 2 7.09 -0.52 21.50
C GLU A 2 6.02 -0.52 20.38
N ASP A 3 5.05 0.38 20.47
CA ASP A 3 3.89 0.48 19.56
C ASP A 3 4.29 0.85 18.12
N ILE A 4 5.11 1.90 17.94
CA ILE A 4 5.64 2.34 16.63
C ILE A 4 6.42 1.22 15.92
N ARG A 5 7.14 0.38 16.69
CA ARG A 5 7.89 -0.75 16.14
C ARG A 5 6.94 -1.82 15.60
N GLN A 6 5.81 -2.04 16.26
CA GLN A 6 4.80 -3.01 15.83
C GLN A 6 4.04 -2.51 14.60
N GLU A 7 3.66 -1.24 14.58
CA GLU A 7 3.04 -0.59 13.42
C GLU A 7 3.92 -0.69 12.17
N ARG A 8 5.23 -0.42 12.32
CA ARG A 8 6.22 -0.54 11.24
C ARG A 8 6.25 -1.97 10.67
N LYS A 9 6.25 -2.97 11.55
CA LYS A 9 6.26 -4.39 11.12
C LYS A 9 4.99 -4.74 10.33
N GLU A 10 3.83 -4.29 10.78
CA GLU A 10 2.56 -4.55 10.09
C GLU A 10 2.50 -3.88 8.71
N ILE A 11 2.96 -2.64 8.59
CA ILE A 11 3.04 -1.93 7.30
C ILE A 11 4.00 -2.67 6.35
N ILE A 12 5.20 -3.04 6.80
CA ILE A 12 6.18 -3.79 5.99
C ILE A 12 5.61 -5.14 5.55
N LYS A 13 4.93 -5.85 6.46
CA LYS A 13 4.29 -7.13 6.15
C LYS A 13 3.28 -6.99 5.02
N ARG A 14 2.45 -5.94 5.03
CA ARG A 14 1.49 -5.64 3.95
C ARG A 14 2.18 -5.29 2.63
N ILE A 15 3.25 -4.50 2.68
CA ILE A 15 4.08 -4.20 1.49
C ILE A 15 4.65 -5.48 0.88
N ASN A 16 5.13 -6.42 1.70
CA ASN A 16 5.65 -7.69 1.22
C ASN A 16 4.59 -8.53 0.50
N TYR A 17 3.35 -8.56 1.01
CA TYR A 17 2.23 -9.23 0.33
C TYR A 17 1.95 -8.62 -1.04
N VAL A 18 1.80 -7.29 -1.12
CA VAL A 18 1.56 -6.61 -2.41
C VAL A 18 2.73 -6.79 -3.36
N THR A 19 3.97 -6.76 -2.86
CA THR A 19 5.17 -7.03 -3.66
C THR A 19 5.11 -8.43 -4.28
N GLY A 20 4.71 -9.45 -3.51
CA GLY A 20 4.50 -10.81 -4.01
C GLY A 20 3.42 -10.89 -5.08
N GLN A 21 2.31 -10.14 -4.93
CA GLN A 21 1.26 -10.05 -5.94
C GLN A 21 1.78 -9.44 -7.25
N LEU A 22 2.53 -8.33 -7.17
CA LEU A 22 3.12 -7.68 -8.35
C LEU A 22 4.14 -8.58 -9.06
N GLN A 23 4.95 -9.33 -8.30
CA GLN A 23 5.84 -10.35 -8.87
C GLN A 23 5.07 -11.46 -9.58
N GLY A 24 3.96 -11.92 -9.00
CA GLY A 24 3.06 -12.89 -9.63
C GLY A 24 2.48 -12.36 -10.93
N ILE A 25 1.94 -11.14 -10.92
CA ILE A 25 1.38 -10.47 -12.10
C ILE A 25 2.42 -10.34 -13.22
N ARG A 26 3.66 -9.96 -12.88
CA ARG A 26 4.74 -9.89 -13.86
C ARG A 26 4.93 -11.24 -14.58
N LYS A 27 5.00 -12.34 -13.82
CA LYS A 27 5.09 -13.70 -14.40
C LYS A 27 3.87 -14.03 -15.25
N MET A 28 2.66 -13.69 -14.81
CA MET A 28 1.44 -13.90 -15.60
C MET A 28 1.52 -13.22 -16.97
N ILE A 29 2.13 -12.03 -17.04
CA ILE A 29 2.33 -11.30 -18.30
C ILE A 29 3.44 -11.97 -19.14
N GLU A 30 4.58 -12.31 -18.53
CA GLU A 30 5.69 -13.03 -19.19
C GLU A 30 5.23 -14.38 -19.79
N GLU A 31 4.30 -15.06 -19.11
CA GLU A 31 3.70 -16.34 -19.52
C GLU A 31 2.50 -16.18 -20.48
N ASN A 32 2.17 -14.96 -20.92
CA ASN A 32 1.01 -14.65 -21.77
C ASN A 32 -0.33 -15.19 -21.24
N ARG A 33 -0.55 -15.12 -19.92
CA ARG A 33 -1.83 -15.53 -19.30
C ARG A 33 -2.97 -14.59 -19.71
N ASN A 34 -4.20 -15.05 -19.47
CA ASN A 34 -5.42 -14.35 -19.84
C ASN A 34 -5.48 -12.92 -19.26
N CYS A 35 -5.78 -11.94 -20.12
CA CYS A 35 -5.84 -10.53 -19.76
C CYS A 35 -6.84 -10.23 -18.63
N LEU A 36 -8.01 -10.88 -18.61
CA LEU A 36 -9.00 -10.72 -17.55
C LEU A 36 -8.42 -11.12 -16.19
N GLU A 37 -7.69 -12.23 -16.13
CA GLU A 37 -7.06 -12.69 -14.88
C GLU A 37 -5.97 -11.72 -14.43
N VAL A 38 -5.14 -11.24 -15.35
CA VAL A 38 -4.09 -10.24 -15.05
C VAL A 38 -4.71 -8.96 -14.49
N VAL A 39 -5.78 -8.45 -15.10
CA VAL A 39 -6.49 -7.25 -14.64
C VAL A 39 -7.14 -7.47 -13.28
N GLN A 40 -7.71 -8.65 -13.02
CA GLN A 40 -8.26 -9.00 -11.70
C GLN A 40 -7.18 -8.99 -10.62
N GLN A 41 -5.99 -9.55 -10.90
CA GLN A 41 -4.88 -9.53 -9.95
C GLN A 41 -4.30 -8.12 -9.75
N LEU A 42 -4.23 -7.30 -10.80
CA LEU A 42 -3.86 -5.89 -10.70
C LEU A 42 -4.84 -5.12 -9.82
N LYS A 43 -6.15 -5.35 -9.96
CA LYS A 43 -7.18 -4.75 -9.11
C LYS A 43 -6.99 -5.14 -7.64
N ALA A 44 -6.72 -6.43 -7.36
CA ALA A 44 -6.43 -6.89 -6.00
C ALA A 44 -5.18 -6.21 -5.41
N SER A 45 -4.13 -6.06 -6.22
CA SER A 45 -2.91 -5.35 -5.82
C SER A 45 -3.17 -3.86 -5.55
N LYS A 46 -3.99 -3.20 -6.39
CA LYS A 46 -4.40 -1.81 -6.19
C LYS A 46 -5.09 -1.63 -4.84
N SER A 47 -6.07 -2.48 -4.51
CA SER A 47 -6.75 -2.42 -3.21
C SER A 47 -5.81 -2.70 -2.04
N GLY A 48 -4.80 -3.57 -2.22
CA GLY A 48 -3.74 -3.77 -1.23
C GLY A 48 -2.92 -2.50 -0.98
N VAL A 49 -2.54 -1.78 -2.05
CA VAL A 49 -1.84 -0.49 -1.94
C VAL A 49 -2.71 0.57 -1.28
N GLU A 50 -3.98 0.71 -1.68
CA GLU A 50 -4.94 1.64 -1.07
C GLU A 50 -5.06 1.40 0.45
N ASN A 51 -5.09 0.14 0.88
CA ASN A 51 -5.11 -0.21 2.29
C ASN A 51 -3.81 0.19 3.02
N ILE A 52 -2.65 -0.02 2.40
CA ILE A 52 -1.35 0.40 2.97
C ILE A 52 -1.30 1.91 3.13
N ILE A 53 -1.77 2.67 2.13
CA ILE A 53 -1.81 4.14 2.16
C ILE A 53 -2.67 4.61 3.34
N ALA A 54 -3.86 4.05 3.52
CA ALA A 54 -4.75 4.42 4.62
C ALA A 54 -4.10 4.15 5.99
N ILE A 55 -3.49 2.98 6.18
CA ILE A 55 -2.79 2.64 7.44
C ILE A 55 -1.61 3.59 7.68
N MET A 56 -0.79 3.83 6.66
CA MET A 56 0.37 4.72 6.76
C MET A 56 -0.05 6.14 7.13
N ALA A 57 -1.12 6.67 6.53
CA ALA A 57 -1.61 8.00 6.82
C ALA A 57 -2.08 8.20 8.27
N HIS A 58 -2.67 7.16 8.86
CA HIS A 58 -3.10 7.17 10.25
C HIS A 58 -2.01 6.75 11.24
N SER A 59 -0.82 6.38 10.73
CA SER A 59 0.26 5.89 11.58
C SER A 59 0.98 6.98 12.35
N GLU A 60 1.45 6.63 13.55
CA GLU A 60 2.35 7.48 14.34
C GLU A 60 3.67 7.70 13.61
N ILE A 61 4.10 6.70 12.81
CA ILE A 61 5.28 6.80 11.93
C ILE A 61 5.16 7.98 10.95
N CYS A 62 3.96 8.20 10.40
CA CYS A 62 3.69 9.30 9.50
C CYS A 62 3.48 10.61 10.27
N GLN A 63 2.63 10.61 11.30
CA GLN A 63 2.19 11.86 11.93
C GLN A 63 3.25 12.52 12.82
N SER A 64 4.12 11.75 13.48
CA SER A 64 5.10 12.26 14.45
C SER A 64 6.16 13.22 13.88
N HIS A 65 6.26 13.32 12.55
CA HIS A 65 7.25 14.13 11.86
C HIS A 65 6.66 15.16 10.90
N LEU A 66 5.32 15.32 10.88
CA LEU A 66 4.65 16.23 9.95
C LEU A 66 4.17 17.49 10.65
N SER A 67 4.38 18.62 9.98
CA SER A 67 3.68 19.86 10.26
C SER A 67 2.19 19.74 9.90
N GLU A 68 1.37 20.65 10.44
CA GLU A 68 -0.06 20.70 10.14
C GLU A 68 -0.35 20.87 8.64
N GLU A 69 0.51 21.59 7.91
CA GLU A 69 0.39 21.77 6.46
C GLU A 69 0.66 20.47 5.70
N GLU A 70 1.66 19.69 6.13
CA GLU A 70 1.98 18.41 5.52
C GLU A 70 0.90 17.36 5.81
N LEU A 71 0.31 17.36 7.01
CA LEU A 71 -0.82 16.49 7.33
C LEU A 71 -2.03 16.77 6.42
N LYS A 72 -2.32 18.04 6.13
CA LYS A 72 -3.36 18.43 5.16
C LYS A 72 -3.06 17.91 3.75
N LYS A 73 -1.78 17.91 3.33
CA LYS A 73 -1.35 17.33 2.04
C LYS A 73 -1.58 15.82 2.00
N VAL A 74 -1.22 15.11 3.08
CA VAL A 74 -1.44 13.66 3.20
C VAL A 74 -2.92 13.32 3.10
N ILE A 75 -3.79 14.02 3.85
CA ILE A 75 -5.25 13.81 3.81
C ILE A 75 -5.80 14.04 2.40
N LYS A 76 -5.32 15.07 1.70
CA LYS A 76 -5.74 15.37 0.32
C LYS A 76 -5.35 14.26 -0.67
N ILE A 77 -4.18 13.64 -0.51
CA ILE A 77 -3.74 12.53 -1.38
C ILE A 77 -4.71 11.35 -1.30
N ILE A 78 -5.20 11.05 -0.09
CA ILE A 78 -6.06 9.89 0.17
C ILE A 78 -7.49 10.14 -0.29
N SER A 79 -8.00 11.36 -0.15
CA SER A 79 -9.37 11.72 -0.55
C SER A 79 -9.55 11.99 -2.04
N SER A 80 -8.46 12.08 -2.80
CA SER A 80 -8.49 12.36 -4.24
C SER A 80 -8.41 11.10 -5.12
N SER A 81 -8.48 9.90 -4.52
CA SER A 81 -8.35 8.60 -5.20
C SER A 81 -9.67 7.87 -5.38
#